data_AF-A0A095SVF9-F1
#
_entry.id   AF-A0A095SVF9-F1
#
_cell.length_a   1.000
_cell.length_b   1.000
_cell.length_c   1.000
_cell.angle_alpha   90.00
_cell.angle_beta   90.00
_cell.angle_gamma   90.00
#
_symmetry.space_group_name_H-M   'P 1'
#
loop_
_entity.id
_entity.type
_entity.pdbx_description
1 polymer ?
#
loop_
_entity_poly.entity_id
_entity_poly.type
_entity_poly.pdbx_seq_one_letter_code
_entity_poly.pdbx_strand_id
1 'polypeptide(L)'
;MNNTLENKLSMYQKVQGYLGLHTTETDGIAAVATLKTQFDTKVNAILTLAASANADITGYTVDKQVKRNDLKAKVLKLSTAVVAHAAMTDNFNLIEKCDETPSALDGMRDNDFYTYAKLVLTEATPLFSALVPFGVTADDLTEATTAATTYLENIQNPRVQINERSRSLSDIETLFTDTDTFLTEKLDKVMKVFLATNNSLYVGYEGARGIDETRGNIAPDYENTVMATTTTLIVSLPYLAGRTFEIENTGIVPLTFALSATADTLEGAIVSLEAGQYAVRKTTNLNTNPAADKLYVYNAHALVLGSFKVWIVE
;
A
#
# COMPACT_ATOMS: atom_id res chain seq x y z
N MET A 1 -3.25 1.70 -0.38
CA MET A 1 -4.34 0.97 -1.06
C MET A 1 -4.78 -0.16 -0.14
N ASN A 2 -6.06 -0.57 -0.15
CA ASN A 2 -6.51 -1.69 0.68
C ASN A 2 -6.30 -3.03 -0.05
N ASN A 3 -6.34 -4.14 0.69
CA ASN A 3 -6.08 -5.48 0.14
C ASN A 3 -7.08 -5.88 -0.96
N THR A 4 -8.33 -5.43 -0.87
CA THR A 4 -9.36 -5.72 -1.88
C THR A 4 -9.01 -5.08 -3.23
N LEU A 5 -8.57 -3.83 -3.23
CA LEU A 5 -8.14 -3.12 -4.43
C LEU A 5 -6.82 -3.67 -4.98
N GLU A 6 -5.91 -4.10 -4.11
CA GLU A 6 -4.66 -4.79 -4.50
C GLU A 6 -4.94 -6.12 -5.23
N ASN A 7 -5.83 -6.95 -4.69
CA ASN A 7 -6.25 -8.20 -5.33
C ASN A 7 -6.94 -7.93 -6.69
N LYS A 8 -7.73 -6.87 -6.78
CA LYS A 8 -8.34 -6.42 -8.04
C LYS A 8 -7.30 -5.98 -9.06
N LEU A 9 -6.30 -5.20 -8.66
CA LEU A 9 -5.21 -4.78 -9.53
C LEU A 9 -4.42 -5.99 -10.05
N SER A 10 -4.16 -6.96 -9.18
CA SER A 10 -3.53 -8.23 -9.57
C SER A 10 -4.37 -8.96 -10.61
N MET A 11 -5.69 -9.02 -10.46
CA MET A 11 -6.59 -9.56 -11.48
C MET A 11 -6.51 -8.78 -12.80
N TYR A 12 -6.49 -7.45 -12.77
CA TYR A 12 -6.32 -6.66 -13.98
C TYR A 12 -5.00 -6.99 -14.70
N GLN A 13 -3.89 -7.08 -13.97
CA GLN A 13 -2.59 -7.43 -14.52
C GLN A 13 -2.56 -8.87 -15.07
N LYS A 14 -3.27 -9.82 -14.44
CA LYS A 14 -3.46 -11.17 -15.01
C LYS A 14 -4.18 -11.13 -16.35
N VAL A 15 -5.25 -10.34 -16.48
CA VAL A 15 -5.95 -10.14 -17.76
C VAL A 15 -5.03 -9.53 -18.81
N GLN A 16 -4.23 -8.50 -18.45
CA GLN A 16 -3.25 -7.92 -19.36
C GLN A 16 -2.21 -8.94 -19.82
N GLY A 17 -1.68 -9.73 -18.89
CA GLY A 17 -0.69 -10.78 -19.14
C GLY A 17 -1.26 -11.86 -20.06
N TYR A 18 -2.47 -12.34 -19.78
CA TYR A 18 -3.17 -13.33 -20.60
C TYR A 18 -3.38 -12.83 -22.02
N LEU A 19 -3.95 -11.63 -22.21
CA LEU A 19 -4.13 -11.04 -23.54
C LEU A 19 -2.81 -10.70 -24.24
N GLY A 20 -1.73 -10.48 -23.48
CA GLY A 20 -0.38 -10.29 -24.01
C GLY A 20 0.28 -11.57 -24.52
N LEU A 21 0.02 -12.71 -23.87
CA LEU A 21 0.51 -14.02 -24.30
C LEU A 21 -0.24 -14.57 -25.52
N HIS A 22 -1.51 -14.20 -25.67
CA HIS A 22 -2.41 -14.73 -26.70
C HIS A 22 -2.70 -13.74 -27.83
N THR A 23 -1.79 -12.79 -28.10
CA THR A 23 -1.96 -11.75 -29.13
C THR A 23 -2.29 -12.34 -30.50
N THR A 24 -1.54 -13.34 -30.96
CA THR A 24 -1.75 -14.00 -32.26
C THR A 24 -3.16 -14.59 -32.41
N GLU A 25 -3.75 -15.12 -31.34
CA GLU A 25 -5.11 -15.67 -31.37
C GLU A 25 -6.18 -14.57 -31.36
N THR A 26 -5.85 -13.40 -30.81
CA THR A 26 -6.75 -12.24 -30.73
C THR A 26 -6.66 -11.28 -31.92
N ASP A 27 -5.57 -11.32 -32.70
CA ASP A 27 -5.27 -10.39 -33.80
C ASP A 27 -6.34 -10.36 -34.90
N GLY A 28 -7.06 -11.48 -35.08
CA GLY A 28 -8.16 -11.58 -36.03
C GLY A 28 -9.36 -10.67 -35.70
N ILE A 29 -9.46 -10.16 -34.47
CA ILE A 29 -10.57 -9.31 -34.01
C ILE A 29 -10.03 -7.93 -33.59
N ALA A 30 -10.05 -6.97 -34.51
CA ALA A 30 -9.54 -5.61 -34.29
C ALA A 30 -10.14 -4.88 -33.07
N ALA A 31 -11.38 -5.22 -32.69
CA ALA A 31 -12.03 -4.69 -31.49
C ALA A 31 -11.31 -5.12 -30.20
N VAL A 32 -10.79 -6.35 -30.14
CA VAL A 32 -10.02 -6.86 -28.99
C VAL A 32 -8.73 -6.07 -28.82
N ALA A 33 -7.97 -5.87 -29.90
CA ALA A 33 -6.72 -5.09 -29.87
C ALA A 33 -6.94 -3.64 -29.38
N THR A 34 -8.02 -3.01 -29.85
CA THR A 34 -8.40 -1.65 -29.43
C THR A 34 -8.77 -1.60 -27.95
N LEU A 35 -9.62 -2.52 -27.49
CA LEU A 35 -10.06 -2.56 -26.09
C LEU A 35 -8.93 -2.96 -25.14
N LYS A 36 -8.03 -3.85 -25.56
CA LYS A 36 -6.81 -4.19 -24.82
C LYS A 36 -5.96 -2.96 -24.56
N THR A 37 -5.70 -2.14 -25.59
CA THR A 37 -4.90 -0.91 -25.44
C THR A 37 -5.55 0.08 -24.46
N GLN A 38 -6.87 0.22 -24.53
CA GLN A 38 -7.63 1.07 -23.59
C GLN A 38 -7.58 0.52 -22.16
N PHE A 39 -7.69 -0.80 -21.99
CA PHE A 39 -7.55 -1.46 -20.71
C PHE A 39 -6.15 -1.24 -20.13
N ASP A 40 -5.11 -1.44 -20.94
CA ASP A 40 -3.72 -1.24 -20.53
C ASP A 40 -3.47 0.19 -20.04
N THR A 41 -4.06 1.17 -20.72
CA THR A 41 -3.98 2.58 -20.32
C THR A 41 -4.63 2.82 -18.96
N LYS A 42 -5.80 2.21 -18.70
CA LYS A 42 -6.50 2.32 -17.42
C LYS A 42 -5.70 1.67 -16.29
N VAL A 43 -5.16 0.48 -16.50
CA VAL A 43 -4.35 -0.21 -15.47
C VAL A 43 -3.07 0.57 -15.15
N ASN A 44 -2.40 1.15 -16.16
CA ASN A 44 -1.23 2.01 -15.93
C ASN A 44 -1.58 3.30 -15.16
N ALA A 45 -2.76 3.88 -15.41
CA ALA A 45 -3.25 5.01 -14.63
C ALA A 45 -3.54 4.61 -13.16
N ILE A 46 -4.09 3.42 -12.93
CA ILE A 46 -4.28 2.88 -11.56
C ILE A 46 -2.91 2.72 -10.87
N LEU A 47 -1.92 2.13 -11.54
CA LEU A 47 -0.57 1.95 -10.98
C LEU A 47 0.09 3.29 -10.60
N THR A 48 -0.09 4.31 -11.44
CA THR A 48 0.45 5.65 -11.18
C THR A 48 -0.20 6.28 -9.95
N LEU A 49 -1.52 6.21 -9.83
CA LEU A 49 -2.25 6.70 -8.66
C LEU A 49 -1.94 5.87 -7.39
N ALA A 50 -1.75 4.56 -7.53
CA ALA A 50 -1.37 3.68 -6.43
C ALA A 50 0.00 4.07 -5.86
N ALA A 51 0.97 4.38 -6.73
CA ALA A 51 2.28 4.86 -6.31
C ALA A 51 2.19 6.17 -5.50
N SER A 52 1.37 7.13 -5.95
CA SER A 52 1.12 8.38 -5.21
C SER A 52 0.37 8.15 -3.89
N ALA A 53 -0.64 7.28 -3.88
CA ALA A 53 -1.43 7.00 -2.69
C ALA A 53 -0.65 6.23 -1.61
N ASN A 54 0.30 5.38 -2.01
CA ASN A 54 1.15 4.59 -1.12
C ASN A 54 2.46 5.28 -0.74
N ALA A 55 2.72 6.50 -1.23
CA ALA A 55 3.95 7.22 -0.92
C ALA A 55 4.09 7.48 0.59
N ASP A 56 5.27 7.19 1.13
CA ASP A 56 5.63 7.59 2.48
C ASP A 56 5.96 9.09 2.49
N ILE A 57 5.10 9.86 3.15
CA ILE A 57 5.19 11.33 3.23
C ILE A 57 5.78 11.81 4.57
N THR A 58 6.20 10.89 5.44
CA THR A 58 6.78 11.26 6.75
C THR A 58 8.05 12.08 6.61
N GLY A 59 8.83 11.84 5.54
CA GLY A 59 10.03 12.60 5.19
C GLY A 59 9.79 14.11 5.09
N TYR A 60 8.64 14.56 4.59
CA TYR A 60 8.30 15.99 4.52
C TYR A 60 8.15 16.64 5.90
N THR A 61 7.69 15.88 6.89
CA THR A 61 7.57 16.37 8.28
C THR A 61 8.94 16.53 8.91
N VAL A 62 9.83 15.55 8.70
CA VAL A 62 11.23 15.60 9.18
C VAL A 62 11.95 16.77 8.53
N ASP A 63 11.85 16.92 7.21
CA ASP A 63 12.49 17.98 6.45
C ASP A 63 12.01 19.38 6.87
N LYS A 64 10.70 19.56 7.12
CA LYS A 64 10.18 20.81 7.72
C LYS A 64 10.82 21.09 9.07
N GLN A 65 10.94 20.07 9.94
CA GLN A 65 11.53 20.23 11.27
C GLN A 65 13.01 20.59 11.21
N VAL A 66 13.76 19.99 10.28
CA VAL A 66 15.17 20.32 10.04
C VAL A 66 15.32 21.80 9.65
N LYS A 67 14.49 22.27 8.70
CA LYS A 67 14.48 23.67 8.25
C LYS A 67 14.07 24.63 9.37
N ARG A 68 13.12 24.24 10.22
CA ARG A 68 12.72 25.02 11.40
C ARG A 68 13.88 25.17 12.39
N ASN A 69 14.60 24.09 12.67
CA ASN A 69 15.72 24.09 13.60
C ASN A 69 16.90 24.91 13.07
N ASP A 70 17.20 24.82 11.76
CA ASP A 70 18.21 25.65 11.11
C ASP A 70 17.88 27.15 11.23
N LEU A 71 16.64 27.54 10.90
CA LEU A 71 16.20 28.92 11.06
C LEU A 71 16.26 29.37 12.53
N LYS A 72 15.85 28.51 13.47
CA LYS A 72 15.85 28.82 14.90
C LYS A 72 17.25 29.17 15.40
N ALA A 73 18.25 28.36 15.05
CA ALA A 73 19.63 28.59 15.48
C ALA A 73 20.16 29.95 14.96
N LYS A 74 19.87 30.25 13.70
CA LYS A 74 20.31 31.50 13.03
C LYS A 74 19.59 32.72 13.59
N VAL A 75 18.28 32.64 13.80
CA VAL A 75 17.47 33.73 14.38
C VAL A 75 17.87 33.99 15.83
N LEU A 76 18.13 32.95 16.62
CA LEU A 76 18.54 33.10 18.03
C LEU A 76 19.89 33.83 18.15
N LYS A 77 20.84 33.56 17.25
CA LYS A 77 22.12 34.30 17.19
C LYS A 77 21.88 35.79 16.93
N LEU A 78 21.05 36.10 15.93
CA LEU A 78 20.72 37.48 15.57
C LEU A 78 19.93 38.20 16.67
N SER A 79 18.89 37.57 17.23
CA SER A 79 18.06 38.17 18.26
C SER A 79 18.85 38.46 19.53
N THR A 80 19.73 37.54 19.95
CA THR A 80 20.61 37.74 21.11
C THR A 80 21.56 38.92 20.89
N ALA A 81 22.14 39.07 19.70
CA ALA A 81 23.01 40.19 19.37
C ALA A 81 22.25 41.52 19.34
N VAL A 82 21.03 41.53 18.78
CA VAL A 82 20.14 42.69 18.76
C VAL A 82 19.77 43.13 20.18
N VAL A 83 19.38 42.18 21.05
CA VAL A 83 19.05 42.45 22.45
C VAL A 83 20.27 42.95 23.22
N ALA A 84 21.46 42.37 23.00
CA ALA A 84 22.70 42.82 23.65
C ALA A 84 23.06 44.26 23.26
N HIS A 85 22.97 44.61 21.98
CA HIS A 85 23.15 45.99 21.51
C HIS A 85 22.10 46.94 22.09
N ALA A 86 20.83 46.51 22.11
CA ALA A 86 19.73 47.30 22.66
C ALA A 86 19.91 47.57 24.17
N ALA A 87 20.42 46.59 24.93
CA ALA A 87 20.74 46.74 26.35
C ALA A 87 21.89 47.74 26.60
N MET A 88 22.87 47.82 25.71
CA MET A 88 23.95 48.81 25.80
C MET A 88 23.52 50.24 25.42
N THR A 89 22.38 50.38 24.75
CA THR A 89 21.86 51.66 24.24
C THR A 89 20.55 52.09 24.90
N ASP A 90 20.15 51.40 25.98
CA ASP A 90 18.88 51.61 26.71
C ASP A 90 17.63 51.61 25.81
N ASN A 91 17.64 50.82 24.72
CA ASN A 91 16.51 50.71 23.80
C ASN A 91 15.57 49.56 24.22
N PHE A 92 14.79 49.80 25.28
CA PHE A 92 13.87 48.80 25.84
C PHE A 92 12.82 48.29 24.84
N ASN A 93 12.39 49.12 23.88
CA ASN A 93 11.45 48.70 22.84
C ASN A 93 12.02 47.60 21.94
N LEU A 94 13.32 47.69 21.61
CA LEU A 94 13.98 46.71 20.75
C LEU A 94 14.26 45.40 21.51
N ILE A 95 14.53 45.49 22.82
CA ILE A 95 14.63 44.33 23.71
C ILE A 95 13.30 43.56 23.69
N GLU A 96 12.19 44.21 24.05
CA GLU A 96 10.88 43.55 24.14
C GLU A 96 10.44 42.90 22.81
N LYS A 97 10.84 43.49 21.68
CA LYS A 97 10.52 42.95 20.35
C LYS A 97 11.29 41.68 19.98
N CYS A 98 12.53 41.54 20.45
CA CYS A 98 13.46 40.51 19.97
C CYS A 98 13.86 39.51 21.06
N ASP A 99 13.56 39.75 22.33
CA ASP A 99 13.97 38.91 23.46
C ASP A 99 13.05 37.69 23.65
N GLU A 100 13.20 36.71 22.76
CA GLU A 100 12.49 35.42 22.87
C GLU A 100 13.43 34.29 23.28
N THR A 101 12.95 33.46 24.21
CA THR A 101 13.73 32.31 24.69
C THR A 101 13.68 31.15 23.69
N PRO A 102 14.69 30.26 23.67
CA PRO A 102 14.67 29.07 22.81
C PRO A 102 13.42 28.19 23.00
N SER A 103 12.89 28.12 24.23
CA SER A 103 11.67 27.37 24.54
C SER A 103 10.41 28.07 24.04
N ALA A 104 10.37 29.41 24.08
CA ALA A 104 9.28 30.18 23.50
C ALA A 104 9.23 29.99 21.98
N LEU A 105 10.39 30.04 21.32
CA LEU A 105 10.50 29.76 19.89
C LEU A 105 10.03 28.34 19.54
N ASP A 106 10.25 27.34 20.39
CA ASP A 106 9.72 25.98 20.16
C ASP A 106 8.20 25.88 20.30
N GLY A 107 7.60 26.70 21.17
CA GLY A 107 6.16 26.76 21.36
C GLY A 107 5.40 27.53 20.28
N MET A 108 6.09 28.36 19.48
CA MET A 108 5.48 29.13 18.40
C MET A 108 4.94 28.23 17.28
N ARG A 109 3.74 28.57 16.79
CA ARG A 109 3.18 27.95 15.59
C ARG A 109 4.05 28.29 14.38
N ASP A 110 4.03 27.46 13.34
CA ASP A 110 4.93 27.60 12.19
C ASP A 110 4.92 29.02 11.58
N ASN A 111 3.73 29.61 11.38
CA ASN A 111 3.62 30.97 10.84
C ASN A 111 4.05 32.05 11.85
N ASP A 112 3.76 31.85 13.14
CA ASP A 112 4.14 32.80 14.20
C ASP A 112 5.67 32.83 14.38
N PHE A 113 6.30 31.65 14.28
CA PHE A 113 7.76 31.55 14.29
C PHE A 113 8.38 32.21 13.05
N TYR A 114 7.80 32.01 11.86
CA TYR A 114 8.27 32.68 10.65
C TYR A 114 8.14 34.19 10.73
N THR A 115 7.01 34.72 11.21
CA THR A 115 6.81 36.17 11.35
C THR A 115 7.76 36.77 12.37
N TYR A 116 8.01 36.08 13.49
CA TYR A 116 9.04 36.48 14.46
C TYR A 116 10.45 36.49 13.83
N ALA A 117 10.83 35.44 13.10
CA ALA A 117 12.12 35.39 12.41
C ALA A 117 12.29 36.56 11.42
N LYS A 118 11.22 36.90 10.68
CA LYS A 118 11.19 38.06 9.78
C LYS A 118 11.33 39.38 10.53
N LEU A 119 10.67 39.52 11.68
CA LEU A 119 10.79 40.70 12.54
C LEU A 119 12.24 40.90 12.99
N VAL A 120 12.91 39.85 13.50
CA VAL A 120 14.31 39.93 13.92
C VAL A 120 15.22 40.32 12.76
N LEU A 121 15.03 39.73 11.58
CA LEU A 121 15.79 40.10 10.38
C LEU A 121 15.58 41.57 9.97
N THR A 122 14.34 42.05 10.03
CA THR A 122 14.00 43.44 9.70
C THR A 122 14.64 44.43 10.66
N GLU A 123 14.71 44.13 11.96
CA GLU A 123 15.35 44.98 12.95
C GLU A 123 16.90 44.87 12.91
N ALA A 124 17.44 43.69 12.65
CA ALA A 124 18.89 43.45 12.59
C ALA A 124 19.56 44.09 11.34
N THR A 125 18.87 44.10 10.19
CA THR A 125 19.43 44.60 8.92
C THR A 125 19.95 46.06 9.00
N PRO A 126 19.17 47.05 9.47
CA PRO A 126 19.66 48.43 9.59
C PRO A 126 20.72 48.60 10.69
N LEU A 127 20.78 47.70 11.66
CA LEU A 127 21.70 47.76 12.80
C LEU A 127 23.00 46.98 12.59
N PHE A 128 23.18 46.36 11.42
CA PHE A 128 24.27 45.41 11.15
C PHE A 128 25.66 45.90 11.60
N SER A 129 26.05 47.13 11.25
CA SER A 129 27.35 47.70 11.63
C SER A 129 27.57 47.75 13.15
N ALA A 130 26.49 47.93 13.92
CA ALA A 130 26.52 47.97 15.38
C ALA A 130 26.45 46.56 16.02
N LEU A 131 26.07 45.53 15.24
CA LEU A 131 26.03 44.13 15.70
C LEU A 131 27.37 43.40 15.51
N VAL A 132 28.28 43.93 14.68
CA VAL A 132 29.62 43.33 14.44
C VAL A 132 30.41 43.08 15.75
N PRO A 133 30.46 44.02 16.73
CA PRO A 133 31.14 43.76 18.00
C PRO A 133 30.55 42.60 18.82
N PHE A 134 29.31 42.21 18.55
CA PHE A 134 28.61 41.11 19.21
C PHE A 134 28.78 39.77 18.48
N GLY A 135 29.66 39.71 17.48
CA GLY A 135 29.99 38.47 16.77
C GLY A 135 29.05 38.10 15.62
N VAL A 136 28.25 39.05 15.13
CA VAL A 136 27.43 38.89 13.92
C VAL A 136 28.25 39.26 12.69
N THR A 137 28.25 38.39 11.69
CA THR A 137 28.88 38.60 10.38
C THR A 137 27.84 38.85 9.30
N ALA A 138 28.27 39.34 8.13
CA ALA A 138 27.37 39.53 6.99
C ALA A 138 26.79 38.19 6.48
N ASP A 139 27.56 37.11 6.67
CA ASP A 139 27.14 35.75 6.32
C ASP A 139 25.99 35.29 7.21
N ASP A 140 26.01 35.58 8.51
CA ASP A 140 24.91 35.22 9.44
C ASP A 140 23.57 35.81 8.99
N LEU A 141 23.55 37.08 8.57
CA LEU A 141 22.33 37.75 8.10
C LEU A 141 21.83 37.15 6.78
N THR A 142 22.76 36.81 5.88
CA THR A 142 22.45 36.19 4.58
C THR A 142 21.92 34.76 4.75
N GLU A 143 22.57 33.97 5.59
CA GLU A 143 22.17 32.60 5.91
C GLU A 143 20.83 32.54 6.63
N ALA A 144 20.57 33.46 7.57
CA ALA A 144 19.29 33.55 8.27
C ALA A 144 18.16 33.96 7.31
N THR A 145 18.42 34.89 6.39
CA THR A 145 17.45 35.30 5.36
C THR A 145 17.14 34.15 4.40
N THR A 146 18.16 33.39 4.01
CA THR A 146 18.00 32.21 3.15
C THR A 146 17.20 31.13 3.86
N ALA A 147 17.55 30.82 5.13
CA ALA A 147 16.83 29.85 5.95
C ALA A 147 15.36 30.23 6.16
N ALA A 148 15.05 31.52 6.30
CA ALA A 148 13.68 32.00 6.44
C ALA A 148 12.86 31.74 5.18
N THR A 149 13.43 32.01 4.00
CA THR A 149 12.80 31.73 2.70
C THR A 149 12.58 30.23 2.51
N THR A 150 13.61 29.41 2.75
CA THR A 150 13.52 27.95 2.64
C THR A 150 12.50 27.37 3.62
N TYR A 151 12.43 27.87 4.86
CA TYR A 151 11.42 27.42 5.81
C TYR A 151 10.02 27.76 5.33
N LEU A 152 9.76 29.00 4.89
CA LEU A 152 8.45 29.44 4.37
C LEU A 152 7.92 28.53 3.25
N GLU A 153 8.77 28.20 2.29
CA GLU A 153 8.45 27.31 1.17
C GLU A 153 8.06 25.89 1.62
N ASN A 154 8.44 25.49 2.84
CA ASN A 154 8.26 24.14 3.35
C ASN A 154 7.25 24.02 4.50
N ILE A 155 6.73 25.12 5.05
CA ILE A 155 5.76 25.10 6.15
C ILE A 155 4.55 24.21 5.80
N GLN A 156 4.01 24.37 4.60
CA GLN A 156 2.77 23.72 4.17
C GLN A 156 2.99 22.37 3.47
N ASN A 157 4.23 22.01 3.12
CA ASN A 157 4.53 20.80 2.34
C ASN A 157 3.92 19.52 2.94
N PRO A 158 4.04 19.23 4.25
CA PRO A 158 3.41 18.05 4.83
C PRO A 158 1.89 18.00 4.61
N ARG A 159 1.20 19.15 4.74
CA ARG A 159 -0.25 19.24 4.56
C ARG A 159 -0.65 19.08 3.08
N VAL A 160 0.12 19.68 2.18
CA VAL A 160 -0.07 19.51 0.73
C VAL A 160 0.04 18.03 0.35
N GLN A 161 1.06 17.33 0.86
CA GLN A 161 1.28 15.91 0.56
C GLN A 161 0.20 15.00 1.16
N ILE A 162 -0.32 15.32 2.35
CA ILE A 162 -1.50 14.62 2.91
C ILE A 162 -2.72 14.78 1.99
N ASN A 163 -2.97 16.00 1.50
CA ASN A 163 -4.10 16.28 0.61
C ASN A 163 -3.95 15.58 -0.74
N GLU A 164 -2.77 15.65 -1.37
CA GLU A 164 -2.51 14.95 -2.64
C GLU A 164 -2.68 13.44 -2.49
N ARG A 165 -2.14 12.84 -1.41
CA ARG A 165 -2.34 11.41 -1.13
C ARG A 165 -3.81 11.05 -0.96
N SER A 166 -4.58 11.87 -0.24
CA SER A 166 -6.01 11.67 -0.05
C SER A 166 -6.77 11.79 -1.38
N ARG A 167 -6.39 12.74 -2.24
CA ARG A 167 -6.98 12.89 -3.57
C ARG A 167 -6.68 11.68 -4.44
N SER A 168 -5.42 11.22 -4.48
CA SER A 168 -5.03 10.00 -5.21
C SER A 168 -5.82 8.78 -4.76
N LEU A 169 -6.12 8.64 -3.46
CA LEU A 169 -6.95 7.56 -2.94
C LEU A 169 -8.41 7.66 -3.40
N SER A 170 -8.99 8.87 -3.48
CA SER A 170 -10.34 9.04 -4.04
C SER A 170 -10.37 8.76 -5.56
N ASP A 171 -9.35 9.24 -6.28
CA ASP A 171 -9.24 9.10 -7.73
C ASP A 171 -9.04 7.62 -8.11
N ILE A 172 -8.25 6.87 -7.33
CA ILE A 172 -8.01 5.45 -7.60
C ILE A 172 -9.29 4.62 -7.45
N GLU A 173 -10.11 4.88 -6.42
CA GLU A 173 -11.39 4.17 -6.21
C GLU A 173 -12.36 4.38 -7.37
N THR A 174 -12.42 5.62 -7.85
CA THR A 174 -13.21 5.98 -9.05
C THR A 174 -12.69 5.22 -10.27
N LEU A 175 -11.37 5.21 -10.47
CA LEU A 175 -10.76 4.55 -11.62
C LEU A 175 -10.90 3.02 -11.59
N PHE A 176 -10.90 2.40 -10.41
CA PHE A 176 -11.22 0.98 -10.26
C PHE A 176 -12.65 0.71 -10.73
N THR A 177 -13.63 1.52 -10.30
CA THR A 177 -15.04 1.39 -10.69
C THR A 177 -15.24 1.57 -12.20
N ASP A 178 -14.56 2.55 -12.80
CA ASP A 178 -14.56 2.78 -14.24
C ASP A 178 -13.92 1.63 -15.02
N THR A 179 -12.90 1.00 -14.44
CA THR A 179 -12.18 -0.12 -15.05
C THR A 179 -12.99 -1.41 -14.97
N ASP A 180 -13.68 -1.65 -13.85
CA ASP A 180 -14.65 -2.75 -13.72
C ASP A 180 -15.76 -2.60 -14.76
N THR A 181 -16.35 -1.41 -14.85
CA THR A 181 -17.40 -1.10 -15.84
C THR A 181 -16.88 -1.29 -17.26
N PHE A 182 -15.65 -0.88 -17.54
CA PHE A 182 -15.03 -1.08 -18.85
C PHE A 182 -14.89 -2.57 -19.19
N LEU A 183 -14.46 -3.40 -18.23
CA LEU A 183 -14.34 -4.83 -18.43
C LEU A 183 -15.72 -5.44 -18.71
N THR A 184 -16.69 -5.23 -17.82
CA THR A 184 -18.02 -5.87 -17.92
C THR A 184 -18.81 -5.39 -19.14
N GLU A 185 -18.76 -4.10 -19.45
CA GLU A 185 -19.59 -3.52 -20.50
C GLU A 185 -18.97 -3.62 -21.89
N LYS A 186 -17.65 -3.84 -22.01
CA LYS A 186 -16.94 -3.85 -23.29
C LYS A 186 -16.09 -5.10 -23.49
N LEU A 187 -15.02 -5.26 -22.72
CA LEU A 187 -14.01 -6.29 -23.01
C LEU A 187 -14.58 -7.70 -22.80
N ASP A 188 -15.27 -7.97 -21.69
CA ASP A 188 -15.93 -9.24 -21.38
C ASP A 188 -16.94 -9.61 -22.50
N LYS A 189 -17.68 -8.62 -23.04
CA LYS A 189 -18.64 -8.83 -24.13
C LYS A 189 -17.96 -9.18 -25.45
N VAL A 190 -16.87 -8.49 -25.79
CA VAL A 190 -16.13 -8.77 -27.03
C VAL A 190 -15.42 -10.13 -26.93
N MET A 191 -14.88 -10.52 -25.77
CA MET A 191 -14.22 -11.81 -25.62
C MET A 191 -15.16 -13.01 -25.84
N LYS A 192 -16.48 -12.83 -25.69
CA LYS A 192 -17.48 -13.87 -26.01
C LYS A 192 -17.50 -14.29 -27.48
N VAL A 193 -16.93 -13.51 -28.41
CA VAL A 193 -16.80 -13.95 -29.82
C VAL A 193 -15.98 -15.24 -29.94
N PHE A 194 -15.11 -15.50 -28.97
CA PHE A 194 -14.28 -16.70 -28.94
C PHE A 194 -15.00 -17.94 -28.40
N LEU A 195 -16.21 -17.83 -27.85
CA LEU A 195 -17.00 -19.01 -27.40
C LEU A 195 -17.18 -20.05 -28.51
N ALA A 196 -17.46 -19.59 -29.73
CA ALA A 196 -17.70 -20.47 -30.87
C ALA A 196 -16.42 -20.81 -31.65
N THR A 197 -15.42 -19.92 -31.65
CA THR A 197 -14.23 -20.02 -32.53
C THR A 197 -12.99 -20.53 -31.80
N ASN A 198 -12.82 -20.23 -30.52
CA ASN A 198 -11.71 -20.69 -29.68
C ASN A 198 -12.12 -20.69 -28.19
N ASN A 199 -12.89 -21.70 -27.78
CA ASN A 199 -13.43 -21.77 -26.42
C ASN A 199 -12.34 -21.83 -25.35
N SER A 200 -11.17 -22.44 -25.64
CA SER A 200 -10.05 -22.48 -24.69
C SER A 200 -9.53 -21.09 -24.37
N LEU A 201 -9.44 -20.20 -25.36
CA LEU A 201 -9.05 -18.80 -25.17
C LEU A 201 -10.06 -18.04 -24.29
N TYR A 202 -11.36 -18.26 -24.52
CA TYR A 202 -12.40 -17.63 -23.71
C TYR A 202 -12.37 -18.11 -22.24
N VAL A 203 -12.25 -19.42 -22.01
CA VAL A 203 -12.17 -19.99 -20.65
C VAL A 203 -10.93 -19.50 -19.92
N GLY A 204 -9.79 -19.43 -20.59
CA GLY A 204 -8.56 -18.87 -19.99
C GLY A 204 -8.69 -17.39 -19.64
N TYR A 205 -9.37 -16.61 -20.48
CA TYR A 205 -9.69 -15.20 -20.19
C TYR A 205 -10.58 -15.08 -18.94
N GLU A 206 -11.67 -15.85 -18.85
CA GLU A 206 -12.54 -15.88 -17.66
C GLU A 206 -11.76 -16.30 -16.41
N GLY A 207 -10.84 -17.25 -16.53
CA GLY A 207 -9.90 -17.62 -15.46
C GLY A 207 -9.01 -16.45 -15.02
N ALA A 208 -8.48 -15.68 -15.97
CA ALA A 208 -7.70 -14.48 -15.68
C ALA A 208 -8.53 -13.37 -14.99
N ARG A 209 -9.85 -13.34 -15.21
CA ARG A 209 -10.81 -12.44 -14.52
C ARG A 209 -11.11 -12.87 -13.08
N GLY A 210 -10.67 -14.05 -12.65
CA GLY A 210 -10.75 -14.48 -11.26
C GLY A 210 -9.89 -13.60 -10.35
N ILE A 211 -10.43 -13.19 -9.20
CA ILE A 211 -9.68 -12.47 -8.16
C ILE A 211 -9.10 -13.52 -7.21
N ASP A 212 -7.78 -13.54 -7.10
CA ASP A 212 -7.10 -14.38 -6.11
C ASP A 212 -6.89 -13.55 -4.85
N GLU A 213 -7.17 -14.14 -3.69
CA GLU A 213 -6.83 -13.51 -2.41
C GLU A 213 -5.36 -13.75 -2.10
N THR A 214 -4.49 -12.87 -2.59
CA THR A 214 -3.07 -12.92 -2.27
C THR A 214 -2.84 -12.21 -0.94
N ARG A 215 -3.02 -12.91 0.18
CA ARG A 215 -2.55 -12.40 1.48
C ARG A 215 -1.04 -12.61 1.55
N GLY A 216 -0.28 -11.54 1.80
CA GLY A 216 1.17 -11.63 1.97
C GLY A 216 1.53 -12.66 3.05
N ASN A 217 2.52 -13.52 2.74
CA ASN A 217 3.03 -14.65 3.54
C ASN A 217 2.64 -14.63 5.03
N ILE A 218 1.43 -15.08 5.37
CA ILE A 218 1.12 -15.56 6.71
C ILE A 218 1.68 -16.99 6.74
N ALA A 219 2.48 -17.31 7.75
CA ALA A 219 2.95 -18.68 7.92
C ALA A 219 1.73 -19.61 8.03
N PRO A 220 1.70 -20.75 7.31
CA PRO A 220 0.60 -21.71 7.42
C PRO A 220 0.51 -22.26 8.84
N ASP A 221 -0.71 -22.51 9.30
CA ASP A 221 -0.94 -23.21 10.56
C ASP A 221 -0.46 -24.66 10.46
N TYR A 222 -0.62 -25.26 9.28
CA TYR A 222 -0.13 -26.61 8.97
C TYR A 222 0.57 -26.65 7.62
N GLU A 223 1.81 -27.15 7.60
CA GLU A 223 2.58 -27.42 6.39
C GLU A 223 3.20 -28.82 6.52
N ASN A 224 2.83 -29.73 5.64
CA ASN A 224 3.34 -31.11 5.68
C ASN A 224 3.28 -31.80 4.31
N THR A 225 3.84 -33.00 4.25
CA THR A 225 3.80 -33.90 3.11
C THR A 225 2.86 -35.07 3.37
N VAL A 226 2.29 -35.62 2.30
CA VAL A 226 1.40 -36.79 2.33
C VAL A 226 1.96 -37.87 1.40
N MET A 227 2.19 -39.06 1.96
CA MET A 227 2.72 -40.19 1.22
C MET A 227 1.77 -40.65 0.13
N ALA A 228 2.31 -41.28 -0.91
CA ALA A 228 1.55 -41.88 -2.00
C ALA A 228 0.46 -42.84 -1.47
N THR A 229 -0.71 -42.86 -2.10
CA THR A 229 -1.84 -43.75 -1.80
C THR A 229 -2.30 -43.76 -0.33
N THR A 230 -2.10 -42.66 0.39
CA THR A 230 -2.35 -42.58 1.83
C THR A 230 -3.28 -41.40 2.16
N THR A 231 -4.15 -41.61 3.15
CA THR A 231 -4.94 -40.56 3.80
C THR A 231 -4.25 -40.16 5.10
N THR A 232 -4.03 -38.86 5.29
CA THR A 232 -3.37 -38.30 6.47
C THR A 232 -4.29 -37.29 7.15
N LEU A 233 -4.40 -37.39 8.48
CA LEU A 233 -5.06 -36.37 9.29
C LEU A 233 -4.20 -35.10 9.35
N ILE A 234 -4.76 -33.96 8.97
CA ILE A 234 -4.10 -32.66 9.08
C ILE A 234 -4.29 -32.12 10.48
N VAL A 235 -5.55 -32.04 10.93
CA VAL A 235 -5.92 -31.47 12.22
C VAL A 235 -7.26 -32.01 12.71
N SER A 236 -7.42 -32.10 14.04
CA SER A 236 -8.72 -32.30 14.69
C SER A 236 -9.11 -31.04 15.47
N LEU A 237 -10.26 -30.45 15.15
CA LEU A 237 -10.79 -29.22 15.74
C LEU A 237 -12.31 -29.33 15.94
N PRO A 238 -12.87 -28.80 17.05
CA PRO A 238 -14.32 -28.75 17.24
C PRO A 238 -15.02 -28.02 16.09
N TYR A 239 -16.18 -28.51 15.66
CA TYR A 239 -16.95 -27.91 14.56
C TYR A 239 -17.33 -26.45 14.88
N LEU A 240 -16.97 -25.53 13.98
CA LEU A 240 -17.33 -24.12 14.07
C LEU A 240 -17.81 -23.62 12.71
N ALA A 241 -19.09 -23.29 12.58
CA ALA A 241 -19.68 -22.89 11.30
C ALA A 241 -19.03 -21.63 10.67
N GLY A 242 -18.48 -20.73 11.50
CA GLY A 242 -17.80 -19.51 11.06
C GLY A 242 -16.38 -19.74 10.52
N ARG A 243 -15.75 -20.86 10.86
CA ARG A 243 -14.35 -21.14 10.50
C ARG A 243 -14.20 -21.36 9.00
N THR A 244 -13.12 -20.81 8.45
CA THR A 244 -12.71 -20.97 7.06
C THR A 244 -11.37 -21.70 6.99
N PHE A 245 -11.27 -22.63 6.06
CA PHE A 245 -10.05 -23.34 5.71
C PHE A 245 -9.53 -22.82 4.38
N GLU A 246 -8.31 -22.32 4.39
CA GLU A 246 -7.55 -21.96 3.21
C GLU A 246 -6.55 -23.09 2.95
N ILE A 247 -6.57 -23.67 1.77
CA ILE A 247 -5.83 -24.90 1.44
C ILE A 247 -5.06 -24.67 0.16
N GLU A 248 -3.75 -24.90 0.18
CA GLU A 248 -2.87 -24.83 -0.97
C GLU A 248 -2.19 -26.18 -1.22
N ASN A 249 -2.21 -26.65 -2.46
CA ASN A 249 -1.38 -27.77 -2.90
C ASN A 249 -0.05 -27.22 -3.42
N THR A 250 1.00 -27.34 -2.62
CA THR A 250 2.36 -26.90 -2.99
C THR A 250 3.15 -27.98 -3.72
N GLY A 251 2.58 -29.17 -3.87
CA GLY A 251 3.20 -30.32 -4.50
C GLY A 251 3.05 -30.33 -6.02
N ILE A 252 3.55 -31.40 -6.62
CA ILE A 252 3.49 -31.64 -8.07
C ILE A 252 2.43 -32.67 -8.47
N VAL A 253 1.65 -33.16 -7.50
CA VAL A 253 0.58 -34.16 -7.70
C VAL A 253 -0.75 -33.62 -7.18
N PRO A 254 -1.90 -34.04 -7.75
CA PRO A 254 -3.20 -33.64 -7.25
C PRO A 254 -3.45 -34.15 -5.83
N LEU A 255 -4.05 -33.32 -4.99
CA LEU A 255 -4.40 -33.65 -3.61
C LEU A 255 -5.89 -33.45 -3.36
N THR A 256 -6.43 -34.29 -2.50
CA THR A 256 -7.85 -34.29 -2.16
C THR A 256 -8.05 -34.02 -0.67
N PHE A 257 -8.90 -33.05 -0.33
CA PHE A 257 -9.15 -32.63 1.05
C PHE A 257 -10.61 -32.80 1.41
N ALA A 258 -10.87 -33.18 2.67
CA ALA A 258 -12.22 -33.35 3.19
C ALA A 258 -12.29 -33.12 4.70
N LEU A 259 -13.38 -32.47 5.16
CA LEU A 259 -13.70 -32.35 6.58
C LEU A 259 -14.66 -33.49 6.95
N SER A 260 -14.25 -34.38 7.84
CA SER A 260 -14.93 -35.65 8.09
C SER A 260 -15.22 -35.85 9.58
N ALA A 261 -16.26 -36.63 9.88
CA ALA A 261 -16.60 -36.99 11.27
C ALA A 261 -16.00 -38.35 11.63
N THR A 262 -16.09 -39.29 10.68
CA THR A 262 -15.54 -40.63 10.80
C THR A 262 -14.03 -40.62 10.55
N ALA A 263 -13.28 -41.47 11.28
CA ALA A 263 -11.84 -41.55 11.13
C ALA A 263 -11.45 -42.21 9.80
N ASP A 264 -10.42 -41.65 9.15
CA ASP A 264 -9.76 -42.17 7.94
C ASP A 264 -10.63 -42.32 6.68
N THR A 265 -11.81 -41.69 6.71
CA THR A 265 -12.75 -41.64 5.59
C THR A 265 -12.90 -40.21 5.12
N LEU A 266 -12.85 -39.98 3.81
CA LEU A 266 -13.16 -38.67 3.23
C LEU A 266 -14.68 -38.53 3.10
N GLU A 267 -15.28 -37.64 3.88
CA GLU A 267 -16.71 -37.38 3.90
C GLU A 267 -17.01 -35.92 3.52
N GLY A 268 -18.29 -35.61 3.26
CA GLY A 268 -18.73 -34.26 2.93
C GLY A 268 -18.37 -33.83 1.51
N ALA A 269 -18.15 -32.53 1.32
CA ALA A 269 -17.77 -31.95 0.04
C ALA A 269 -16.25 -32.09 -0.15
N ILE A 270 -15.88 -32.97 -1.07
CA ILE A 270 -14.50 -33.25 -1.42
C ILE A 270 -13.91 -32.10 -2.24
N VAL A 271 -12.75 -31.60 -1.82
CA VAL A 271 -11.99 -30.55 -2.53
C VAL A 271 -10.78 -31.19 -3.18
N SER A 272 -10.75 -31.26 -4.52
CA SER A 272 -9.59 -31.70 -5.28
C SER A 272 -8.82 -30.50 -5.81
N LEU A 273 -7.52 -30.44 -5.53
CA LEU A 273 -6.60 -29.39 -5.97
C LEU A 273 -5.48 -29.98 -6.81
N GLU A 274 -5.34 -29.50 -8.04
CA GLU A 274 -4.19 -29.80 -8.88
C GLU A 274 -2.91 -29.15 -8.31
N ALA A 275 -1.75 -29.52 -8.85
CA ALA A 275 -0.47 -28.95 -8.44
C ALA A 275 -0.47 -27.41 -8.53
N GLY A 276 -0.05 -26.74 -7.45
CA GLY A 276 0.00 -25.28 -7.36
C GLY A 276 -1.36 -24.59 -7.19
N GLN A 277 -2.46 -25.33 -7.04
CA GLN A 277 -3.77 -24.74 -6.83
C GLN A 277 -4.07 -24.43 -5.37
N TYR A 278 -4.94 -23.44 -5.19
CA TYR A 278 -5.39 -22.94 -3.91
C TYR A 278 -6.92 -22.91 -3.84
N ALA A 279 -7.49 -23.15 -2.65
CA ALA A 279 -8.92 -23.01 -2.40
C ALA A 279 -9.23 -22.52 -0.99
N VAL A 280 -10.28 -21.71 -0.90
CA VAL A 280 -10.88 -21.26 0.37
C VAL A 280 -12.25 -21.89 0.53
N ARG A 281 -12.51 -22.54 1.67
CA ARG A 281 -13.81 -23.15 1.97
C ARG A 281 -14.21 -22.91 3.42
N LYS A 282 -15.45 -22.46 3.64
CA LYS A 282 -16.02 -22.44 4.98
C LYS A 282 -16.28 -23.86 5.47
N THR A 283 -16.26 -24.04 6.78
CA THR A 283 -16.63 -25.30 7.45
C THR A 283 -17.97 -25.83 6.93
N THR A 284 -18.98 -24.97 6.81
CA THR A 284 -20.31 -25.34 6.29
C THR A 284 -20.32 -25.74 4.81
N ASN A 285 -19.34 -25.30 4.02
CA ASN A 285 -19.19 -25.72 2.63
C ASN A 285 -18.44 -27.05 2.50
N LEU A 286 -17.57 -27.39 3.46
CA LEU A 286 -16.85 -28.66 3.49
C LEU A 286 -17.71 -29.78 4.09
N ASN A 287 -18.39 -29.52 5.20
CA ASN A 287 -19.30 -30.49 5.81
C ASN A 287 -20.35 -29.78 6.67
N THR A 288 -21.62 -30.14 6.50
CA THR A 288 -22.73 -29.60 7.30
C THR A 288 -22.97 -30.39 8.58
N ASN A 289 -22.34 -31.56 8.74
CA ASN A 289 -22.45 -32.38 9.94
C ASN A 289 -21.68 -31.73 11.11
N PRO A 290 -22.34 -31.39 12.22
CA PRO A 290 -21.68 -30.82 13.40
C PRO A 290 -20.67 -31.75 14.09
N ALA A 291 -20.68 -33.04 13.75
CA ALA A 291 -19.69 -34.01 14.23
C ALA A 291 -18.42 -34.05 13.36
N ALA A 292 -18.34 -33.28 12.27
CA ALA A 292 -17.19 -33.26 11.38
C ALA A 292 -16.06 -32.41 11.97
N ASP A 293 -15.16 -33.06 12.70
CA ASP A 293 -14.11 -32.44 13.50
C ASP A 293 -12.68 -32.72 13.01
N LYS A 294 -12.52 -33.42 11.88
CA LYS A 294 -11.21 -33.83 11.35
C LYS A 294 -11.02 -33.42 9.91
N LEU A 295 -9.98 -32.64 9.63
CA LEU A 295 -9.58 -32.31 8.27
C LEU A 295 -8.55 -33.33 7.78
N TYR A 296 -8.86 -34.00 6.69
CA TYR A 296 -8.00 -35.00 6.06
C TYR A 296 -7.48 -34.51 4.71
N VAL A 297 -6.30 -35.01 4.34
CA VAL A 297 -5.75 -34.96 2.99
C VAL A 297 -5.49 -36.37 2.49
N TYR A 298 -5.82 -36.63 1.23
CA TYR A 298 -5.54 -37.87 0.54
C TYR A 298 -4.71 -37.61 -0.71
N ASN A 299 -3.71 -38.44 -0.90
CA ASN A 299 -2.89 -38.48 -2.10
C ASN A 299 -3.18 -39.75 -2.89
N ALA A 300 -3.86 -39.62 -4.03
CA ALA A 300 -4.19 -40.74 -4.91
C ALA A 300 -3.01 -41.20 -5.78
N HIS A 301 -1.91 -40.45 -5.82
CA HIS A 301 -0.78 -40.76 -6.68
C HIS A 301 -0.03 -42.02 -6.20
N ALA A 302 0.42 -42.85 -7.15
CA ALA A 302 0.95 -44.18 -6.86
C ALA A 302 2.34 -44.19 -6.19
N LEU A 303 3.20 -43.19 -6.47
CA LEU A 303 4.63 -43.23 -6.10
C LEU A 303 5.21 -41.90 -5.61
N VAL A 304 4.47 -40.80 -5.69
CA VAL A 304 5.01 -39.45 -5.47
C VAL A 304 4.29 -38.86 -4.28
N LEU A 305 5.06 -38.32 -3.34
CA LEU A 305 4.53 -37.59 -2.21
C LEU A 305 3.88 -36.28 -2.66
N GLY A 306 2.79 -35.90 -2.01
CA GLY A 306 2.22 -34.57 -2.14
C GLY A 306 2.72 -33.67 -1.02
N SER A 307 2.60 -32.37 -1.21
CA SER A 307 2.86 -31.37 -0.16
C SER A 307 1.76 -30.32 -0.17
N PHE A 308 1.41 -29.82 1.00
CA PHE A 308 0.30 -28.90 1.16
C PHE A 308 0.56 -27.89 2.28
N LYS A 309 -0.20 -26.81 2.24
CA LYS A 309 -0.31 -25.81 3.31
C LYS A 309 -1.78 -25.58 3.64
N VAL A 310 -2.08 -25.39 4.92
CA VAL A 310 -3.42 -25.04 5.41
C VAL A 310 -3.33 -23.87 6.38
N TRP A 311 -4.24 -22.91 6.20
CA TRP A 311 -4.51 -21.85 7.17
C TRP A 311 -5.94 -21.99 7.68
N ILE A 312 -6.12 -21.72 8.96
CA ILE A 312 -7.39 -21.83 9.68
C ILE A 312 -7.74 -20.46 10.20
N VAL A 313 -8.84 -19.92 9.69
CA VAL A 313 -9.34 -18.60 10.07
C VAL A 313 -10.63 -18.79 10.85
N GLU A 314 -10.65 -18.34 12.09
CA GLU A 314 -11.81 -18.41 13.00
C GLU A 314 -12.48 -17.05 13.20
#